data_AF-A0A6P0IWR1-F1
#
_entry.id   AF-A0A6P0IWR1-F1
#
_cell.length_a   1.000
_cell.length_b   1.000
_cell.length_c   1.000
_cell.angle_alpha   90.00
_cell.angle_beta   90.00
_cell.angle_gamma   90.00
#
_symmetry.space_group_name_H-M   'P 1'
#
loop_
_entity.id
_entity.type
_entity.pdbx_description
1 polymer ?
#
loop_
_entity_poly.entity_id
_entity_poly.type
_entity_poly.pdbx_seq_one_letter_code
_entity_poly.pdbx_strand_id
1 'polypeptide(L)' 'TGFSRVQVRAISQSIEQQVEEAWNRLPVRTAGKAEGIWILQDYGDVIVHILLPEERKFYNLEAFWGHAEQIEFQAS' A
#
# COMPACT_ATOMS: atom_id res chain seq x y z
N THR A 1 -5.66 4.11 1.49
CA THR A 1 -6.59 3.49 2.45
C THR A 1 -7.78 2.95 1.69
N GLY A 2 -8.23 1.73 1.99
CA GLY A 2 -9.51 1.19 1.49
C GLY A 2 -10.54 1.13 2.61
N PHE A 3 -11.82 1.18 2.30
CA PHE A 3 -12.93 1.17 3.26
C PHE A 3 -13.60 -0.21 3.40
N SER A 4 -13.16 -1.20 2.63
CA SER A 4 -13.59 -2.60 2.76
C SER A 4 -12.45 -3.54 2.37
N ARG A 5 -12.52 -4.81 2.81
CA ARG A 5 -11.50 -5.82 2.45
C ARG A 5 -11.41 -6.03 0.94
N VAL A 6 -12.54 -5.95 0.24
CA VAL A 6 -12.60 -6.02 -1.23
C VAL A 6 -11.85 -4.83 -1.84
N GLN A 7 -12.09 -3.61 -1.34
CA GLN A 7 -11.41 -2.42 -1.84
C GLN A 7 -9.90 -2.46 -1.57
N VAL A 8 -9.48 -2.91 -0.38
CA VAL A 8 -8.05 -3.06 -0.04
C VAL A 8 -7.36 -4.03 -1.01
N ARG A 9 -7.97 -5.18 -1.31
CA ARG A 9 -7.45 -6.12 -2.30
C ARG A 9 -7.46 -5.54 -3.72
N ALA A 10 -8.52 -4.82 -4.10
CA ALA A 10 -8.62 -4.18 -5.41
C ALA A 10 -7.55 -3.10 -5.61
N ILE A 11 -7.27 -2.29 -4.59
CA ILE A 11 -6.17 -1.31 -4.61
C ILE A 11 -4.83 -2.03 -4.79
N SER A 12 -4.59 -3.10 -4.02
CA SER A 12 -3.37 -3.92 -4.13
C SER A 12 -3.17 -4.48 -5.53
N GLN A 13 -4.22 -5.03 -6.14
CA GLN A 13 -4.18 -5.54 -7.52
C GLN A 13 -3.96 -4.42 -8.54
N SER A 14 -4.62 -3.27 -8.39
CA SER A 14 -4.46 -2.13 -9.29
C SER A 14 -3.03 -1.57 -9.25
N ILE A 15 -2.40 -1.53 -8.08
CA ILE A 15 -1.00 -1.12 -7.93
C ILE A 15 -0.07 -2.12 -8.63
N GLU A 16 -0.26 -3.43 -8.39
CA GLU A 16 0.52 -4.48 -9.06
C GLU A 16 0.43 -4.35 -10.58
N GLN A 17 -0.79 -4.24 -11.12
CA GLN A 17 -1.04 -4.11 -12.54
C GLN A 17 -0.35 -2.86 -13.13
N GLN A 18 -0.53 -1.69 -12.51
CA GLN A 18 0.05 -0.45 -13.05
C GLN A 18 1.59 -0.45 -13.00
N VAL A 19 2.19 -1.00 -11.93
CA VAL A 19 3.65 -1.10 -11.82
C VAL A 19 4.20 -2.13 -12.81
N GLU A 20 3.51 -3.24 -13.01
CA GLU A 20 3.88 -4.23 -14.02
C GLU A 20 3.80 -3.64 -15.44
N GLU A 21 2.71 -2.96 -15.78
CA GLU A 21 2.52 -2.34 -17.10
C GLU A 21 3.55 -1.24 -17.41
N ALA A 22 3.85 -0.37 -16.45
CA ALA A 22 4.72 0.77 -16.68
C ALA A 22 6.23 0.47 -16.47
N TRP A 23 6.56 -0.49 -15.60
CA TRP A 23 7.96 -0.75 -15.19
C TRP A 23 8.40 -2.20 -15.39
N ASN A 24 7.51 -3.10 -15.82
CA ASN A 24 7.76 -4.54 -15.93
C ASN A 24 8.29 -5.13 -14.61
N ARG A 25 7.70 -4.71 -13.48
CA ARG A 25 8.10 -5.12 -12.13
C ARG A 25 6.90 -5.60 -11.33
N LEU A 26 7.10 -6.70 -10.59
CA LEU A 26 6.19 -7.20 -9.56
C LEU A 26 6.81 -6.94 -8.17
N PRO A 27 6.01 -6.88 -7.10
CA PRO A 27 6.54 -6.78 -5.75
C PRO A 27 7.44 -8.00 -5.44
N VAL A 28 8.60 -7.76 -4.83
CA VAL A 28 9.52 -8.77 -4.31
C VAL A 28 8.81 -9.64 -3.28
N ARG A 29 7.96 -9.02 -2.46
CA ARG A 29 7.16 -9.70 -1.45
C ARG A 29 5.81 -9.02 -1.26
N THR A 30 4.78 -9.83 -1.08
CA THR A 30 3.45 -9.37 -0.66
C THR A 30 3.00 -10.11 0.60
N ALA A 31 2.50 -9.38 1.59
CA ALA A 31 1.95 -9.94 2.83
C ALA A 31 0.53 -9.42 3.10
N GLY A 32 -0.31 -10.22 3.75
CA GLY A 32 -1.65 -9.79 4.19
C GLY A 32 -2.75 -9.74 3.11
N LYS A 33 -2.43 -10.13 1.86
CA LYS A 33 -3.35 -10.06 0.71
C LYS A 33 -4.58 -10.94 0.88
N ALA A 34 -4.42 -12.11 1.48
CA ALA A 34 -5.51 -13.04 1.74
C ALA A 34 -6.49 -12.50 2.78
N GLU A 35 -6.03 -11.74 3.76
CA GLU A 35 -6.86 -11.17 4.83
C GLU A 35 -7.58 -9.91 4.35
N GLY A 36 -6.89 -9.08 3.56
CA GLY A 36 -7.42 -7.83 3.01
C GLY A 36 -7.63 -6.73 4.06
N ILE A 37 -6.93 -6.81 5.18
CA ILE A 37 -7.00 -5.85 6.30
C ILE A 37 -5.85 -4.85 6.19
N TRP A 38 -4.63 -5.38 6.13
CA TRP A 38 -3.41 -4.64 5.88
C TRP A 38 -2.60 -5.45 4.88
N ILE A 39 -2.47 -4.90 3.67
CA ILE A 39 -1.60 -5.47 2.63
C ILE A 39 -0.32 -4.64 2.60
N LEU A 40 0.81 -5.35 2.63
CA LEU A 40 2.14 -4.78 2.43
C LEU A 40 2.70 -5.34 1.12
N GLN A 41 3.10 -4.45 0.21
CA GLN A 41 3.80 -4.78 -1.02
C GLN A 41 5.19 -4.14 -0.97
N ASP A 42 6.22 -4.98 -1.03
CA ASP A 42 7.62 -4.60 -1.01
C ASP A 42 8.18 -4.68 -2.43
N TYR A 43 8.60 -3.53 -2.98
CA TYR A 43 9.25 -3.42 -4.29
C TYR A 43 10.77 -3.21 -4.19
N GLY A 44 11.36 -3.35 -2.99
CA GLY A 44 12.76 -3.08 -2.70
C GLY A 44 13.04 -1.59 -2.48
N ASP A 45 12.76 -0.76 -3.49
CA ASP A 45 12.98 0.69 -3.40
C ASP A 45 11.83 1.44 -2.68
N VAL A 46 10.61 0.87 -2.73
CA VAL A 46 9.38 1.44 -2.18
C VAL A 46 8.56 0.35 -1.50
N ILE A 47 7.98 0.67 -0.34
CA ILE A 47 7.03 -0.21 0.37
C ILE A 47 5.66 0.45 0.41
N VAL A 48 4.66 -0.22 -0.15
CA VAL A 48 3.27 0.25 -0.18
C VAL A 48 2.50 -0.38 0.97
N HIS A 49 1.87 0.47 1.79
CA HIS A 49 0.99 0.06 2.89
C HIS A 49 -0.48 0.36 2.53
N ILE A 50 -1.29 -0.69 2.39
CA ILE A 50 -2.70 -0.57 2.04
C ILE A 50 -3.52 -1.10 3.21
N LEU A 51 -4.07 -0.17 3.99
CA LEU A 51 -4.80 -0.49 5.22
C LEU A 51 -6.29 -0.14 5.11
N LEU A 52 -7.08 -0.87 5.88
CA LEU A 52 -8.38 -0.42 6.37
C LEU A 52 -8.22 0.77 7.35
N PRO A 53 -9.27 1.60 7.55
CA PRO A 53 -9.13 2.83 8.33
C PRO A 53 -8.86 2.55 9.81
N GLU A 54 -9.44 1.49 10.37
CA GLU A 54 -9.26 1.10 11.77
C GLU A 54 -7.80 0.70 12.04
N GLU A 55 -7.22 -0.14 11.19
CA GLU A 55 -5.83 -0.57 11.32
C GLU A 55 -4.85 0.58 11.06
N ARG A 56 -5.14 1.47 10.10
CA ARG A 56 -4.32 2.68 9.91
C ARG A 56 -4.28 3.53 11.18
N LYS A 57 -5.43 3.71 11.83
CA LYS A 57 -5.52 4.44 13.10
C LYS A 57 -4.82 3.71 14.25
N PHE A 58 -4.96 2.39 14.32
CA PHE A 58 -4.34 1.57 15.37
C PHE A 58 -2.81 1.58 15.28
N TYR A 59 -2.26 1.34 14.09
CA TYR A 59 -0.82 1.28 13.89
C TYR A 59 -0.17 2.66 13.80
N ASN A 60 -0.89 3.68 13.30
CA ASN A 60 -0.46 5.08 13.25
C ASN A 60 0.98 5.25 12.74
N LEU A 61 1.29 4.61 11.61
CA LEU A 61 2.64 4.60 11.04
C LEU A 61 3.12 6.03 10.73
N GLU A 62 2.20 6.95 10.47
CA GLU A 62 2.48 8.37 10.25
C GLU A 62 3.16 9.03 11.44
N ALA A 63 2.84 8.65 12.67
CA ALA A 63 3.53 9.17 13.84
C ALA A 63 4.98 8.65 13.92
N PHE A 64 5.23 7.43 13.46
CA PHE A 64 6.58 6.87 13.40
C PHE A 64 7.42 7.52 12.29
N TRP A 65 6.83 7.73 11.12
CA TRP A 65 7.48 8.37 9.97
C TRP A 65 7.36 9.89 9.96
N GLY A 66 6.85 10.51 11.02
CA GLY A 66 6.47 11.93 11.03
C GLY A 66 7.61 12.92 10.79
N HIS A 67 8.86 12.49 10.95
CA HIS A 67 10.06 13.28 10.67
C HIS A 67 10.66 13.05 9.29
N ALA A 68 10.13 12.09 8.52
CA ALA A 68 10.57 11.87 7.14
C ALA A 68 10.06 12.98 6.22
N GLU A 69 10.80 13.25 5.16
CA GLU A 69 10.36 14.14 4.10
C GLU A 69 9.08 13.60 3.45
N GLN A 70 8.05 14.46 3.38
CA GLN A 70 6.80 14.11 2.72
C GLN A 70 6.86 14.57 1.27
N ILE A 71 6.82 13.60 0.36
CA ILE A 71 6.71 13.86 -1.08
C ILE A 71 5.22 13.97 -1.41
N GLU A 72 4.76 15.17 -1.78
CA GLU A 72 3.38 15.37 -2.23
C GLU A 72 3.19 14.77 -3.63
N PHE A 73 2.25 13.82 -3.75
CA PHE A 73 1.84 13.27 -5.04
C PHE A 73 0.51 13.90 -5.47
N GLN A 74 0.50 14.56 -6.62
CA GLN A 74 -0.74 14.99 -7.25
C GLN A 74 -1.31 13.83 -8.06
N ALA A 75 -2.56 13.46 -7.77
CA ALA A 75 -3.30 12.53 -8.61
C ALA A 75 -3.56 13.23 -9.95
N SER A 76 -2.98 12.67 -11.02
CA SER A 76 -3.20 13.08 -12.41
C SER A 76 -4.51 12.55 -12.97
#